data_AF-A0A0N5ABT2-F1
#
_entry.id   AF-A0A0N5ABT2-F1
#
_cell.length_a   1.000
_cell.length_b   1.000
_cell.length_c   1.000
_cell.angle_alpha   90.00
_cell.angle_beta   90.00
_cell.angle_gamma   90.00
#
_symmetry.space_group_name_H-M   'P 1'
#
loop_
_entity.id
_entity.type
_entity.pdbx_description
1 polymer ?
#
loop_
_entity_poly.entity_id
_entity_poly.type
_entity_poly.pdbx_seq_one_letter_code
_entity_poly.pdbx_strand_id
1 'polypeptide(L)'
;MDGVDPNTLLEWLQAGVGEERDLQMMALEQLCMLLLMSDNIDRCFESCPPRTFLPTLCKIFLDEEATESVLEVTARAITYYLDVSNECTRRITQVDGAVKAICNRLAAAEMTNRTSKDLGLF
;
A
#
# COMPACT_ATOMS: atom_id res chain seq x y z
N MET A 1 -22.10 -6.44 8.99
CA MET A 1 -21.88 -5.08 8.47
C MET A 1 -21.13 -5.29 7.18
N ASP A 2 -21.80 -4.96 6.08
CA ASP A 2 -21.40 -5.23 4.70
C ASP A 2 -19.97 -4.72 4.48
N GLY A 3 -19.01 -5.62 4.28
CA GLY A 3 -17.64 -5.23 3.99
C GLY A 3 -17.61 -4.57 2.63
N VAL A 4 -17.00 -3.38 2.52
CA VAL A 4 -16.86 -2.65 1.26
C VAL A 4 -16.39 -3.60 0.16
N ASP A 5 -17.14 -3.62 -0.95
CA ASP A 5 -16.81 -4.45 -2.10
C ASP A 5 -15.37 -4.20 -2.55
N PRO A 6 -14.59 -5.25 -2.83
CA PRO A 6 -13.20 -5.08 -3.24
C PRO A 6 -13.05 -4.32 -4.56
N ASN A 7 -14.05 -4.36 -5.44
CA ASN A 7 -14.06 -3.56 -6.66
C ASN A 7 -14.15 -2.06 -6.32
N THR A 8 -15.06 -1.68 -5.45
CA THR A 8 -15.21 -0.29 -4.95
C THR A 8 -13.94 0.17 -4.25
N LEU A 9 -13.36 -0.70 -3.43
CA LEU A 9 -12.10 -0.45 -2.73
C LEU A 9 -10.95 -0.21 -3.71
N LEU A 10 -10.87 -1.01 -4.78
CA LEU A 10 -9.89 -0.83 -5.85
C LEU A 10 -10.09 0.45 -6.66
N GLU A 11 -11.34 0.88 -6.88
CA GLU A 11 -11.63 2.16 -7.53
C GLU A 11 -11.13 3.33 -6.67
N TRP A 12 -11.41 3.31 -5.37
CA TRP A 12 -10.92 4.33 -4.45
C TRP A 12 -9.39 4.36 -4.35
N LEU A 13 -8.73 3.20 -4.40
CA LEU A 13 -7.27 3.13 -4.45
C LEU A 13 -6.68 3.80 -5.70
N GLN A 14 -7.41 3.76 -6.82
CA GLN A 14 -7.00 4.39 -8.08
C GLN A 14 -7.40 5.88 -8.16
N ALA A 15 -8.39 6.30 -7.37
CA ALA A 15 -8.83 7.69 -7.25
C ALA A 15 -7.83 8.50 -6.42
N GLY A 16 -6.71 8.90 -7.05
CA GLY A 16 -5.53 9.42 -6.35
C GLY A 16 -5.28 10.93 -6.43
N VAL A 17 -6.24 11.74 -6.89
CA VAL A 17 -6.00 13.17 -7.21
C VAL A 17 -6.95 14.10 -6.45
N GLY A 18 -6.39 15.14 -5.81
CA GLY A 18 -7.18 16.20 -5.17
C GLY A 18 -8.01 15.74 -3.96
N GLU A 19 -9.31 16.06 -3.94
CA GLU A 19 -10.26 15.70 -2.87
C GLU A 19 -10.45 14.18 -2.71
N GLU A 20 -10.11 13.38 -3.73
CA GLU A 20 -10.25 11.92 -3.69
C GLU A 20 -9.15 11.23 -2.87
N ARG A 21 -8.10 11.96 -2.47
CA ARG A 21 -7.03 11.41 -1.61
C ARG A 21 -7.50 10.87 -0.27
N ASP A 22 -8.49 11.53 0.33
CA ASP A 22 -9.04 11.09 1.61
C ASP A 22 -9.73 9.72 1.45
N LEU A 23 -10.43 9.53 0.32
CA LEU A 23 -11.03 8.24 -0.05
C LEU A 23 -9.95 7.19 -0.34
N GLN A 24 -8.90 7.54 -1.08
CA GLN A 24 -7.77 6.64 -1.33
C GLN A 24 -7.12 6.18 -0.02
N MET A 25 -6.92 7.11 0.93
CA MET A 25 -6.34 6.81 2.24
C MET A 25 -7.25 5.89 3.05
N MET A 26 -8.54 6.18 3.12
CA MET A 26 -9.52 5.32 3.79
C MET A 26 -9.53 3.91 3.18
N ALA A 27 -9.51 3.81 1.84
CA ALA A 27 -9.45 2.54 1.13
C ALA A 27 -8.15 1.77 1.46
N LEU A 28 -7.01 2.45 1.48
CA LEU A 28 -5.73 1.87 1.87
C LEU A 28 -5.77 1.32 3.30
N GLU A 29 -6.25 2.10 4.27
CA GLU A 29 -6.34 1.67 5.67
C GLU A 29 -7.26 0.45 5.81
N GLN A 30 -8.40 0.48 5.13
CA GLN A 30 -9.35 -0.62 5.17
C GLN A 30 -8.77 -1.88 4.52
N LEU A 31 -8.08 -1.77 3.39
CA LEU A 31 -7.35 -2.88 2.78
C LEU A 31 -6.31 -3.45 3.74
N CYS A 32 -5.54 -2.58 4.39
CA CYS A 32 -4.49 -2.95 5.35
C CYS A 32 -5.09 -3.71 6.55
N MET A 33 -6.23 -3.24 7.06
CA MET A 33 -6.96 -3.90 8.13
C MET A 33 -7.54 -5.25 7.70
N LEU A 34 -8.08 -5.34 6.48
CA LEU A 34 -8.58 -6.61 5.91
C LEU A 34 -7.45 -7.63 5.78
N LEU A 35 -6.30 -7.23 5.26
CA LEU A 35 -5.12 -8.09 5.12
C LEU A 35 -4.59 -8.54 6.48
N LEU A 36 -4.57 -7.66 7.48
CA LEU A 36 -4.08 -7.97 8.83
C LEU A 36 -5.05 -8.88 9.62
N MET A 37 -6.35 -8.67 9.48
CA MET A 37 -7.39 -9.41 10.20
C MET A 37 -7.76 -10.72 9.51
N SER A 38 -7.32 -10.94 8.27
CA SER A 38 -7.68 -12.15 7.54
C SER A 38 -6.91 -13.34 8.09
N ASP A 39 -7.67 -14.27 8.67
CA ASP A 39 -7.18 -15.58 9.09
C ASP A 39 -7.07 -16.57 7.92
N ASN A 40 -7.58 -16.21 6.73
CA ASN A 40 -7.60 -17.06 5.55
C ASN A 40 -7.03 -16.37 4.31
N ILE A 41 -5.89 -16.87 3.85
CA ILE A 41 -5.19 -16.39 2.67
C ILE A 41 -6.07 -16.52 1.42
N ASP A 42 -6.68 -17.68 1.19
CA ASP A 42 -7.55 -17.93 0.02
C ASP A 42 -8.69 -16.91 -0.06
N ARG A 43 -9.38 -16.67 1.06
CA ARG A 43 -10.47 -15.69 1.13
C ARG A 43 -9.98 -14.27 0.90
N CYS A 44 -8.79 -13.95 1.40
CA CYS A 44 -8.13 -12.68 1.14
C CYS A 44 -7.84 -12.49 -0.34
N PHE A 45 -7.40 -13.53 -1.04
CA PHE A 45 -7.10 -13.49 -2.47
C PHE A 45 -8.37 -13.44 -3.33
N GLU A 46 -9.45 -14.08 -2.87
CA GLU A 46 -10.76 -13.98 -3.52
C GLU A 46 -11.34 -12.57 -3.41
N SER A 47 -11.31 -11.97 -2.22
CA SER A 47 -11.76 -10.60 -2.04
C SER A 47 -10.79 -9.62 -2.71
N CYS A 48 -9.51 -9.65 -2.35
CA CYS A 48 -8.51 -8.69 -2.80
C CYS A 48 -7.43 -9.39 -3.64
N PRO A 49 -7.68 -9.61 -4.94
CA PRO A 49 -6.74 -10.32 -5.80
C PRO A 49 -5.44 -9.52 -5.94
N PRO A 50 -4.27 -10.07 -5.55
CA PRO A 50 -2.99 -9.38 -5.70
C PRO A 50 -2.61 -9.13 -7.16
N ARG A 51 -3.32 -9.74 -8.12
CA ARG A 51 -3.13 -9.46 -9.56
C ARG A 51 -3.49 -8.01 -9.89
N THR A 52 -4.47 -7.46 -9.19
CA THR A 52 -5.06 -6.15 -9.48
C THR A 52 -4.64 -5.12 -8.44
N PHE A 53 -4.58 -5.50 -7.16
CA PHE A 53 -4.20 -4.58 -6.08
C PHE A 53 -2.72 -4.22 -6.10
N LEU A 54 -1.81 -5.19 -6.29
CA LEU A 54 -0.36 -4.90 -6.34
C LEU A 54 0.03 -3.85 -7.38
N PRO A 55 -0.37 -3.96 -8.68
CA PRO A 55 0.00 -2.95 -9.65
C PRO A 55 -0.59 -1.58 -9.32
N THR A 56 -1.79 -1.51 -8.73
CA THR A 56 -2.36 -0.25 -8.24
C THR A 56 -1.53 0.35 -7.12
N LEU A 57 -1.17 -0.44 -6.10
CA LEU A 57 -0.30 0.00 -4.99
C LEU A 57 1.07 0.46 -5.52
N CYS A 58 1.64 -0.24 -6.49
CA CYS A 58 2.89 0.16 -7.13
C CYS A 58 2.79 1.50 -7.88
N LYS A 59 1.64 1.79 -8.51
CA LYS A 59 1.39 3.09 -9.16
C LYS A 59 1.34 4.24 -8.15
N ILE A 60 0.82 4.01 -6.94
CA ILE A 60 0.83 5.01 -5.86
C ILE A 60 2.28 5.40 -5.50
N PHE A 61 3.20 4.44 -5.50
CA PHE A 61 4.62 4.72 -5.27
C PHE A 61 5.29 5.50 -6.41
N LEU A 62 4.82 5.29 -7.64
CA LEU A 62 5.27 6.02 -8.82
C LEU A 62 4.69 7.43 -8.90
N ASP A 63 3.60 7.70 -8.19
CA ASP A 63 3.01 9.02 -8.11
C ASP A 63 3.89 9.96 -7.28
N GLU A 64 4.37 11.05 -7.91
CA GLU A 64 5.27 12.00 -7.26
C GLU A 64 4.56 12.87 -6.22
N GLU A 65 3.26 13.11 -6.43
CA GLU A 65 2.44 13.94 -5.57
C GLU A 65 2.06 13.21 -4.26
N ALA A 66 2.10 11.87 -4.25
CA ALA A 66 1.72 11.04 -3.12
C ALA A 66 2.37 11.49 -1.80
N THR A 67 1.54 11.68 -0.77
CA THR A 67 1.97 12.10 0.57
C THR A 67 2.65 10.94 1.30
N GLU A 68 3.55 11.27 2.22
CA GLU A 68 4.29 10.29 3.03
C GLU A 68 3.35 9.28 3.71
N SER A 69 2.25 9.76 4.31
CA SER A 69 1.28 8.88 4.98
C SER A 69 0.63 7.87 4.02
N VAL A 70 0.29 8.28 2.80
CA VAL A 70 -0.27 7.38 1.78
C VAL A 70 0.76 6.33 1.39
N LEU A 71 2.01 6.74 1.19
CA LEU A 71 3.12 5.84 0.87
C LEU A 71 3.41 4.85 2.00
N GLU A 72 3.35 5.28 3.26
CA GLU A 72 3.54 4.41 4.43
C GLU A 72 2.47 3.32 4.52
N VAL A 73 1.19 3.67 4.41
CA VAL A 73 0.11 2.68 4.45
C VAL A 73 0.18 1.76 3.23
N THR A 74 0.52 2.30 2.05
CA THR A 74 0.74 1.49 0.84
C THR A 74 1.91 0.52 1.01
N ALA A 75 3.03 0.95 1.60
CA ALA A 75 4.19 0.09 1.91
C ALA A 75 3.77 -1.07 2.80
N ARG A 76 2.97 -0.77 3.83
CA ARG A 76 2.48 -1.76 4.80
C ARG A 76 1.54 -2.76 4.14
N ALA A 77 0.60 -2.31 3.29
CA ALA A 77 -0.28 -3.18 2.54
C ALA A 77 0.49 -4.10 1.58
N ILE A 78 1.49 -3.57 0.86
CA ILE A 78 2.39 -4.39 0.02
C ILE A 78 3.12 -5.43 0.88
N THR A 79 3.64 -5.03 2.04
CA THR A 79 4.32 -5.94 2.96
C THR A 79 3.41 -7.08 3.41
N TYR A 80 2.14 -6.81 3.69
CA TYR A 80 1.18 -7.86 4.00
C TYR A 80 0.94 -8.81 2.82
N TYR A 81 0.82 -8.31 1.59
CA TYR A 81 0.74 -9.19 0.42
C TYR A 81 1.98 -10.07 0.24
N LEU A 82 3.17 -9.52 0.54
CA LEU A 82 4.44 -10.24 0.47
C LEU A 82 4.57 -11.32 1.55
N ASP A 83 4.13 -11.02 2.78
CA ASP A 83 4.12 -11.95 3.90
C ASP A 83 3.18 -13.14 3.63
N VAL A 84 2.03 -12.85 3.02
CA VAL A 84 1.05 -13.86 2.66
C VAL A 84 1.53 -14.77 1.51
N SER A 85 2.14 -14.20 0.47
CA SER A 85 2.67 -15.01 -0.65
C SER A 85 3.89 -14.40 -1.33
N ASN A 86 4.93 -15.23 -1.48
CA ASN A 86 6.15 -14.89 -2.21
C ASN A 86 5.93 -14.67 -3.71
N GLU A 87 4.80 -15.15 -4.27
CA GLU A 87 4.45 -14.89 -5.67
C GLU A 87 4.12 -13.41 -5.91
N CYS A 88 3.68 -12.69 -4.87
CA CYS A 88 3.42 -11.26 -4.92
C CYS A 88 4.70 -10.47 -5.27
N THR A 89 5.85 -10.89 -4.74
CA THR A 89 7.16 -10.27 -5.03
C THR A 89 7.44 -10.29 -6.53
N ARG A 90 7.18 -11.42 -7.18
CA ARG A 90 7.42 -11.60 -8.62
C ARG A 90 6.52 -10.72 -9.48
N ARG A 91 5.32 -10.36 -8.99
CA ARG A 91 4.45 -9.40 -9.69
C ARG A 91 4.92 -7.97 -9.55
N ILE A 92 5.34 -7.57 -8.35
CA ILE A 92 5.85 -6.20 -8.13
C ILE A 92 7.07 -5.94 -9.02
N THR A 93 7.97 -6.93 -9.14
CA THR A 93 9.14 -6.82 -10.02
C THR A 93 8.80 -6.80 -11.51
N GLN A 94 7.60 -7.26 -11.90
CA GLN A 94 7.09 -7.17 -13.28
C GLN A 94 6.47 -5.80 -13.60
N VAL A 95 6.15 -4.99 -12.58
CA VAL A 95 5.67 -3.62 -12.78
C VAL A 95 6.89 -2.73 -13.00
N ASP A 96 7.00 -2.18 -14.22
CA ASP A 96 8.14 -1.35 -14.60
C ASP A 96 8.29 -0.14 -13.67
N GLY A 97 9.50 0.09 -13.18
CA GLY A 97 9.80 1.18 -12.25
C GLY A 97 9.29 1.01 -10.80
N ALA A 98 8.41 0.04 -10.50
CA ALA A 98 7.81 -0.11 -9.17
C ALA A 98 8.85 -0.36 -8.07
N VAL A 99 9.78 -1.30 -8.28
CA VAL A 99 10.83 -1.63 -7.29
C VAL A 99 11.72 -0.42 -7.02
N LYS A 100 12.07 0.33 -8.07
CA LYS A 100 12.89 1.54 -7.95
C LYS A 100 12.14 2.63 -7.18
N ALA A 101 10.86 2.84 -7.49
CA ALA A 101 10.01 3.81 -6.80
C ALA A 101 9.84 3.46 -5.32
N ILE A 102 9.48 2.21 -5.01
CA ILE A 102 9.36 1.69 -3.64
C ILE A 102 10.68 1.91 -2.89
N CYS A 103 11.81 1.48 -3.45
CA CYS A 103 13.11 1.65 -2.81
C CYS A 103 13.49 3.12 -2.59
N ASN A 104 13.19 4.00 -3.56
CA ASN A 104 13.50 5.43 -3.46
C ASN A 104 12.64 6.12 -2.39
N ARG A 105 11.33 5.81 -2.34
CA ARG A 105 10.42 6.33 -1.32
C ARG A 105 10.74 5.78 0.07
N LEU A 106 11.07 4.49 0.19
CA LEU A 106 11.53 3.89 1.45
C LEU A 106 12.85 4.52 1.93
N ALA A 107 13.81 4.73 1.03
CA ALA A 107 15.07 5.40 1.36
C ALA A 107 14.87 6.85 1.82
N ALA A 108 13.93 7.57 1.20
CA ALA A 108 13.54 8.92 1.63
C ALA A 108 12.85 8.91 3.01
N ALA A 109 11.97 7.96 3.27
CA ALA A 109 11.31 7.78 4.57
C ALA A 109 12.30 7.38 5.69
N GLU A 110 13.28 6.51 5.41
CA GLU A 110 14.34 6.16 6.37
C GLU A 110 15.24 7.35 6.73
N MET A 111 15.48 8.29 5.80
CA MET A 111 16.20 9.54 6.11
C MET A 111 15.42 10.47 7.06
N THR A 112 14.08 10.47 7.00
CA THR A 112 13.23 11.25 7.92
C THR A 112 13.28 10.66 9.34
N ASN A 113 13.27 9.34 9.47
CA ASN A 113 13.28 8.65 10.78
C ASN A 113 14.63 8.82 11.52
N ARG A 114 15.73 9.01 10.78
CA ARG A 114 17.03 9.33 11.38
C ARG A 114 17.11 10.72 11.98
N THR A 115 16.30 11.67 11.49
CA THR A 115 16.26 13.04 12.03
C THR A 115 15.33 13.16 13.24
N SER A 116 14.39 12.21 13.43
CA SER A 116 13.48 12.17 14.58
C SER A 116 14.05 11.43 15.80
N LYS A 117 15.38 11.36 15.92
CA LYS A 117 16.11 10.79 17.07
C LYS A 117 16.91 11.84 17.87
N ASP A 118 16.60 13.12 17.72
CA ASP A 118 17.27 14.24 18.41
C ASP A 118 16.41 14.97 19.47
N LEU A 119 15.24 14.44 19.87
CA LEU A 119 14.35 15.16 20.81
C LEU A 119 13.76 14.31 21.94
N GLY A 120 14.65 13.60 22.65
CA GLY A 120 14.41 13.20 24.04
C GLY A 120 15.75 13.14 24.76
N LEU A 121 16.24 14.24 25.36
CA LEU A 121 15.92 14.60 26.76
C LEU A 121 15.67 13.36 27.62
N PHE A 122 16.75 12.76 28.15
CA PHE A 122 17.01 12.51 29.58
C PHE A 122 18.50 12.19 29.76
#